data_AF-A0A840MNT8-F1
#
_entry.id   AF-A0A840MNT8-F1
#
_cell.length_a   1.000
_cell.length_b   1.000
_cell.length_c   1.000
_cell.angle_alpha   90.00
_cell.angle_beta   90.00
_cell.angle_gamma   90.00
#
_symmetry.space_group_name_H-M   'P 1'
#
loop_
_entity.id
_entity.type
_entity.pdbx_description
1 polymer ?
#
loop_
_entity_poly.entity_id
_entity_poly.type
_entity_poly.pdbx_seq_one_letter_code
_entity_poly.pdbx_strand_id
1 'polypeptide(L)'
;MSAAFIAPINPVQIEPTALISASGTLASAHPQGFAAWFDGQVHQVNQQIAAADQGLQKLALGDASNLHHVMLQLEEAKLSVQLFVQIRNRMLEAYQDVMRMQM
;
A
#
# COMPACT_ATOMS: atom_id res chain seq x y z
N MET A 1 25.39 56.55 7.49
CA MET A 1 26.75 56.12 7.12
C MET A 1 27.08 54.91 7.97
N SER A 2 27.08 53.74 7.32
CA SER A 2 27.10 52.43 7.96
C SER A 2 28.55 51.96 8.11
N ALA A 3 28.98 51.65 9.33
CA ALA A 3 30.22 50.91 9.58
C ALA A 3 29.83 49.58 10.23
N ALA A 4 29.71 48.52 9.42
CA ALA A 4 29.53 47.16 9.89
C ALA A 4 30.90 46.58 10.24
N PHE A 5 31.10 46.34 11.52
CA PHE A 5 32.22 45.61 12.12
C PHE A 5 32.25 44.17 11.56
N ILE A 6 33.27 43.84 10.77
CA ILE A 6 33.49 42.48 10.24
C ILE A 6 34.27 41.67 11.28
N ALA A 7 33.66 40.62 11.80
CA ALA A 7 34.29 39.68 12.72
C ALA A 7 35.40 38.87 12.02
N PRO A 8 36.49 38.49 12.73
CA PRO A 8 37.54 37.66 12.15
C PRO A 8 37.05 36.23 11.91
N ILE A 9 37.33 35.73 10.70
CA ILE A 9 37.11 34.34 10.27
C ILE A 9 38.13 33.42 10.96
N ASN A 10 37.66 32.54 11.84
CA ASN A 10 38.49 31.48 12.44
C ASN A 10 38.76 30.35 11.42
N PRO A 11 39.98 29.76 11.39
CA PRO A 11 40.29 28.65 10.50
C PRO A 11 39.53 27.39 10.90
N VAL A 12 38.95 26.71 9.90
CA VAL A 12 38.25 25.45 10.05
C VAL A 12 39.21 24.36 10.56
N GLN A 13 38.99 23.89 11.79
CA GLN A 13 39.61 22.68 12.32
C GLN A 13 38.86 21.46 11.76
N ILE A 14 39.57 20.66 10.96
CA ILE A 14 39.07 19.39 10.42
C ILE A 14 39.45 18.29 11.43
N GLU A 15 38.49 17.80 12.21
CA GLU A 15 38.66 16.58 13.00
C GLU A 15 38.65 15.34 12.09
N PRO A 16 39.58 14.38 12.28
CA PRO A 16 39.61 13.16 11.50
C PRO A 16 38.43 12.25 11.88
N THR A 17 37.59 11.97 10.89
CA THR A 17 36.69 10.82 10.73
C THR A 17 36.53 9.92 11.96
N ALA A 18 35.54 10.21 12.80
CA ALA A 18 34.90 9.19 13.61
C ALA A 18 34.08 8.29 12.66
N LEU A 19 34.61 7.10 12.42
CA LEU A 19 33.95 6.03 11.67
C LEU A 19 32.52 5.86 12.19
N ILE A 20 31.57 5.95 11.26
CA ILE A 20 30.15 5.71 11.47
C ILE A 20 29.93 4.32 12.08
N SER A 21 29.92 4.26 13.41
CA SER A 21 29.30 3.17 14.15
C SER A 21 27.83 3.52 14.37
N ALA A 22 27.13 3.81 13.29
CA ALA A 22 25.70 3.59 13.23
C ALA A 22 25.57 2.16 12.72
N SER A 23 25.55 1.20 13.66
CA SER A 23 24.82 -0.04 13.44
C SER A 23 23.38 0.39 13.19
N GLY A 24 23.09 0.74 11.93
CA GLY A 24 21.76 0.70 11.40
C GLY A 24 21.33 -0.74 11.59
N THR A 25 20.65 -1.01 12.69
CA THR A 25 19.45 -1.82 12.59
C THR A 25 18.63 -1.14 11.51
N LEU A 26 18.88 -1.55 10.26
CA LEU A 26 17.85 -1.72 9.27
C LEU A 26 16.88 -2.63 9.99
N ALA A 27 16.02 -2.01 10.82
CA ALA A 27 14.80 -2.61 11.26
C ALA A 27 14.22 -3.09 9.96
N SER A 28 14.29 -4.40 9.77
CA SER A 28 13.50 -5.09 8.80
C SER A 28 12.10 -4.77 9.26
N ALA A 29 11.59 -3.62 8.82
CA ALA A 29 10.19 -3.45 8.56
C ALA A 29 9.93 -4.59 7.60
N HIS A 30 9.64 -5.77 8.17
CA HIS A 30 8.88 -6.78 7.50
C HIS A 30 7.67 -5.98 7.07
N PRO A 31 7.57 -5.58 5.78
CA PRO A 31 6.29 -5.12 5.32
C PRO A 31 5.39 -6.30 5.63
N GLN A 32 4.33 -6.06 6.42
CA GLN A 32 3.35 -7.06 6.81
C GLN A 32 3.27 -8.11 5.71
N GLY A 33 3.70 -9.34 6.01
CA GLY A 33 4.04 -10.32 4.98
C GLY A 33 2.94 -10.39 3.92
N PHE A 34 3.27 -10.72 2.68
CA PHE A 34 2.32 -10.69 1.55
C PHE A 34 0.92 -11.25 1.87
N ALA A 35 0.84 -12.28 2.74
CA ALA A 35 -0.41 -12.79 3.30
C ALA A 35 -1.26 -11.76 4.05
N ALA A 36 -0.67 -10.94 4.92
CA ALA A 36 -1.35 -9.86 5.65
C ALA A 36 -1.75 -8.69 4.73
N TRP A 37 -0.94 -8.35 3.73
CA TRP A 37 -1.36 -7.40 2.70
C TRP A 37 -2.56 -7.95 1.90
N PHE A 38 -2.49 -9.20 1.49
CA PHE A 38 -3.56 -9.86 0.75
C PHE A 38 -4.85 -9.96 1.56
N ASP A 39 -4.76 -10.32 2.83
CA ASP A 39 -5.88 -10.33 3.77
C ASP A 39 -6.57 -8.96 3.85
N GLY A 40 -5.77 -7.88 3.95
CA GLY A 40 -6.27 -6.51 3.87
C GLY A 40 -7.01 -6.20 2.56
N GLN A 41 -6.47 -6.65 1.42
CA GLN A 41 -7.12 -6.49 0.11
C GLN A 41 -8.43 -7.29 0.01
N VAL A 42 -8.49 -8.49 0.58
CA VAL A 42 -9.74 -9.29 0.63
C VAL A 42 -10.82 -8.53 1.39
N HIS A 43 -10.46 -8.00 2.56
CA HIS A 43 -11.36 -7.19 3.38
C HIS A 43 -11.83 -5.94 2.64
N GLN A 44 -10.95 -5.27 1.88
CA GLN A 44 -11.30 -4.10 1.08
C GLN A 44 -12.29 -4.44 -0.05
N VAL A 45 -12.07 -5.55 -0.77
CA VAL A 45 -13.01 -6.00 -1.82
C VAL A 45 -14.37 -6.32 -1.21
N ASN A 46 -14.41 -6.99 -0.05
CA ASN A 46 -15.66 -7.27 0.64
C ASN A 46 -16.42 -5.99 1.04
N GLN A 47 -15.69 -4.95 1.48
CA GLN A 47 -16.30 -3.65 1.76
C GLN A 47 -16.84 -2.96 0.50
N GLN A 48 -16.13 -3.05 -0.63
CA GLN A 48 -16.61 -2.53 -1.92
C GLN A 48 -17.90 -3.22 -2.36
N ILE A 49 -17.99 -4.55 -2.21
CA ILE A 49 -19.21 -5.31 -2.53
C ILE A 49 -20.38 -4.85 -1.65
N ALA A 50 -20.17 -4.75 -0.34
CA ALA A 50 -21.22 -4.31 0.58
C ALA A 50 -21.69 -2.86 0.29
N ALA A 51 -20.77 -1.97 -0.08
CA ALA A 51 -21.10 -0.60 -0.47
C ALA A 51 -21.91 -0.56 -1.78
N ALA A 52 -21.54 -1.39 -2.76
CA ALA A 52 -22.26 -1.52 -4.02
C ALA A 52 -23.69 -2.04 -3.80
N ASP A 53 -23.88 -3.05 -2.95
CA ASP A 53 -25.21 -3.58 -2.58
C ASP A 53 -26.08 -2.51 -1.92
N GLN A 54 -25.50 -1.72 -1.01
CA GLN A 54 -26.20 -0.64 -0.33
C GLN A 54 -26.59 0.48 -1.31
N GLY A 55 -25.72 0.78 -2.28
CA GLY A 55 -26.00 1.69 -3.38
C GLY A 55 -27.12 1.19 -4.29
N LEU A 56 -27.12 -0.09 -4.62
CA LEU A 56 -28.15 -0.73 -5.42
C LEU A 56 -29.52 -0.68 -4.75
N GLN A 57 -29.57 -0.86 -3.43
CA GLN A 57 -30.81 -0.77 -2.66
C GLN A 57 -31.37 0.66 -2.61
N LYS A 58 -30.51 1.67 -2.49
CA LYS A 58 -30.93 3.09 -2.59
C LYS A 58 -31.42 3.47 -3.98
N LEU A 59 -30.79 2.92 -5.01
CA LEU A 59 -31.23 3.10 -6.39
C LEU A 59 -32.61 2.47 -6.64
N ALA A 60 -32.85 1.26 -6.11
CA ALA A 60 -34.15 0.59 -6.20
C ALA A 60 -35.28 1.34 -5.48
N LEU A 61 -34.94 2.15 -4.46
CA LEU A 61 -35.87 3.04 -3.75
C LEU A 61 -36.17 4.34 -4.50
N GLY A 62 -35.63 4.53 -5.72
CA GLY A 62 -35.91 5.65 -6.60
C GLY A 62 -34.92 6.82 -6.50
N ASP A 63 -33.82 6.66 -5.76
CA ASP A 63 -32.77 7.68 -5.67
C ASP A 63 -31.84 7.61 -6.90
N ALA A 64 -32.36 8.11 -8.03
CA ALA A 64 -31.68 8.09 -9.33
C ALA A 64 -30.46 9.02 -9.42
N SER A 65 -30.21 9.83 -8.38
CA SER A 65 -29.09 10.79 -8.32
C SER A 65 -27.71 10.12 -8.41
N ASN A 66 -27.61 8.84 -8.04
CA ASN A 66 -26.35 8.10 -7.93
C ASN A 66 -26.27 6.85 -8.81
N LEU A 67 -27.19 6.65 -9.78
CA LEU A 67 -27.23 5.44 -10.62
C LEU A 67 -25.89 5.15 -11.30
N HIS A 68 -25.26 6.16 -11.89
CA HIS A 68 -23.96 6.03 -12.54
C HIS A 68 -22.84 5.63 -11.55
N HIS A 69 -22.89 6.15 -10.33
CA HIS A 69 -21.93 5.82 -9.28
C HIS A 69 -22.08 4.37 -8.80
N VAL A 70 -23.31 3.88 -8.67
CA VAL A 70 -23.59 2.46 -8.35
C VAL A 70 -23.14 1.54 -9.47
N MET A 71 -23.40 1.89 -10.74
CA MET A 71 -22.91 1.12 -11.88
C MET A 71 -21.39 1.08 -11.94
N LEU A 72 -20.72 2.21 -11.65
CA LEU A 72 -19.26 2.27 -11.60
C LEU A 72 -18.69 1.39 -10.48
N GLN A 73 -19.26 1.48 -9.27
CA GLN A 73 -18.88 0.65 -8.14
C GLN A 73 -19.10 -0.84 -8.42
N LEU A 74 -20.16 -1.20 -9.13
CA LEU A 74 -20.44 -2.58 -9.51
C LEU A 74 -19.40 -3.11 -10.51
N GLU A 75 -19.02 -2.32 -11.51
CA GLU A 75 -17.99 -2.72 -12.47
C GLU A 75 -16.61 -2.80 -11.80
N GLU A 76 -16.27 -1.86 -10.90
CA GLU A 76 -15.04 -1.90 -10.11
C GLU A 76 -15.00 -3.16 -9.23
N ALA A 77 -16.08 -3.45 -8.49
CA ALA A 77 -16.17 -4.64 -7.67
C ALA A 77 -16.00 -5.93 -8.49
N LYS A 78 -16.62 -6.00 -9.67
CA LYS A 78 -16.49 -7.14 -10.59
C LYS A 78 -15.05 -7.33 -11.06
N LEU A 79 -14.37 -6.27 -11.47
CA LEU A 79 -12.96 -6.31 -11.88
C LEU A 79 -12.06 -6.73 -10.70
N SER A 80 -12.29 -6.19 -9.51
CA SER A 80 -11.57 -6.53 -8.29
C SER A 80 -11.71 -8.01 -7.92
N VAL A 81 -12.92 -8.58 -8.05
CA VAL A 81 -13.18 -10.01 -7.83
C VAL A 81 -12.46 -10.87 -8.88
N GLN A 82 -12.48 -10.48 -10.15
CA GLN A 82 -11.75 -11.21 -11.20
C GLN A 82 -10.24 -11.23 -10.92
N LEU A 83 -9.67 -10.09 -10.53
CA LEU A 83 -8.27 -9.99 -10.15
C LEU A 83 -7.97 -10.86 -8.92
N PHE A 84 -8.83 -10.85 -7.91
CA PHE A 84 -8.69 -11.67 -6.72
C PHE A 84 -8.60 -13.17 -7.04
N VAL A 85 -9.43 -13.66 -7.95
CA VAL A 85 -9.40 -15.06 -8.41
C VAL A 85 -8.07 -15.39 -9.09
N GLN A 86 -7.54 -14.49 -9.93
CA GLN A 86 -6.24 -14.69 -10.57
C GLN A 86 -5.11 -14.75 -9.54
N ILE A 87 -5.12 -13.85 -8.54
CA ILE A 87 -4.13 -13.85 -7.46
C ILE A 87 -4.22 -15.15 -6.66
N ARG A 88 -5.43 -15.61 -6.30
CA ARG A 88 -5.65 -16.89 -5.60
C ARG A 88 -5.02 -18.05 -6.39
N ASN A 89 -5.27 -18.13 -7.69
CA ASN A 89 -4.72 -19.18 -8.54
C ASN A 89 -3.19 -19.12 -8.56
N ARG A 90 -2.62 -17.91 -8.71
CA ARG A 90 -1.17 -17.72 -8.71
C ARG A 90 -0.51 -18.10 -7.38
N MET A 91 -1.16 -17.82 -6.25
CA MET A 91 -0.66 -18.25 -4.94
C MET A 91 -0.67 -19.77 -4.78
N LEU A 92 -1.74 -20.43 -5.23
CA LEU A 92 -1.83 -21.89 -5.20
C LEU A 92 -0.77 -22.54 -6.09
N GLU A 93 -0.55 -22.00 -7.29
CA GLU A 93 0.53 -22.43 -8.18
C GLU A 93 1.90 -22.24 -7.54
N ALA A 94 2.20 -21.05 -6.99
CA ALA A 94 3.48 -20.76 -6.36
C ALA A 94 3.75 -21.69 -5.16
N TYR A 95 2.72 -21.98 -4.34
CA TYR A 95 2.84 -22.96 -3.27
C TYR A 95 3.14 -24.36 -3.80
N GLN A 96 2.45 -24.78 -4.86
CA GLN A 96 2.62 -26.10 -5.45
C GLN A 96 3.98 -26.25 -6.16
N ASP A 97 4.51 -25.18 -6.75
CA ASP A 97 5.82 -25.14 -7.41
C ASP A 97 6.96 -25.24 -6.38
N VAL A 98 6.87 -24.49 -5.28
CA VAL A 98 7.83 -24.58 -4.15
C VAL A 98 7.87 -25.98 -3.54
N MET A 99 6.72 -26.67 -3.47
CA MET A 99 6.66 -28.06 -3.02
C MET A 99 7.28 -29.04 -4.02
N ARG A 100 7.14 -28.78 -5.33
CA ARG A 100 7.76 -29.61 -6.38
C ARG A 100 9.28 -29.44 -6.48
N MET A 101 9.82 -28.30 -6.06
CA MET A 101 11.28 -28.08 -6.04
C MET A 101 12.01 -28.80 -4.90
N GLN A 102 11.30 -29.19 -3.83
CA GLN A 102 11.89 -29.80 -2.63
C GLN A 102 11.89 -31.33 -2.63
N MET A 103 11.29 -31.97 -3.64
CA MET A 103 11.28 -33.44 -3.81
C MET A 103 12.34 -33.90 -4.80
#